data_AF-A0A4R6L898-F1
#
_entry.id   AF-A0A4R6L898-F1
#
_cell.length_a   1.000
_cell.length_b   1.000
_cell.length_c   1.000
_cell.angle_alpha   90.00
_cell.angle_beta   90.00
_cell.angle_gamma   90.00
#
_symmetry.space_group_name_H-M   'P 1'
#
loop_
_entity.id
_entity.type
_entity.pdbx_description
1 polymer ?
#
loop_
_entity_poly.entity_id
_entity_poly.type
_entity_poly.pdbx_seq_one_letter_code
_entity_poly.pdbx_strand_id
1 'polypeptide(L)'
;MKKAILLIVFLISIFFTSCEEVVDVDLDNAPPKLVIEAAINWHKGTNGAQQTIKLTTTTGYFENVIPTVSGATVFIVNSTGQQFNFVEVPNTGRYVCTNFKPVIDEQYILTVISNGNTYTANETMKSIAPITRLEQNDEGGFTGKDIEVRAFYNDPADANNYYLYKYEYSNKVTSNYYVDEDKFFQGNEFFSLSDDDELKIGDKISLTHYGISKQYYNYMSILVSIAGSNSGGPFQSPPATVKGNIINTTDKDNYPLGYFSLSETDSRTYTIIAQ
;
A
#
# COMPACT_ATOMS: atom_id res chain seq x y z
N MET A 1 37.14 4.87 54.50
CA MET A 1 37.25 4.76 53.03
C MET A 1 36.02 4.09 52.41
N LYS A 2 35.67 2.83 52.73
CA LYS A 2 34.47 2.16 52.16
C LYS A 2 33.14 2.93 52.35
N LYS A 3 32.91 3.52 53.53
CA LYS A 3 31.71 4.34 53.82
C LYS A 3 31.65 5.66 53.03
N ALA A 4 32.81 6.27 52.75
CA ALA A 4 32.89 7.50 51.95
C ALA A 4 32.63 7.21 50.47
N ILE A 5 33.15 6.10 49.95
CA ILE A 5 32.88 5.63 48.58
C ILE A 5 31.39 5.36 48.38
N LEU A 6 30.73 4.72 49.35
CA LEU A 6 29.29 4.43 49.29
C LEU A 6 28.44 5.70 49.27
N LEU A 7 28.86 6.74 50.00
CA LEU A 7 28.19 8.04 50.03
C LEU A 7 28.37 8.81 48.72
N ILE A 8 29.56 8.71 48.09
CA ILE A 8 29.87 9.33 46.79
C ILE A 8 29.09 8.65 45.66
N VAL A 9 28.98 7.32 45.67
CA VAL A 9 28.17 6.56 44.69
C VAL A 9 26.69 6.92 44.81
N PHE A 10 26.17 7.05 46.04
CA PHE A 10 24.80 7.51 46.27
C PHE A 10 24.58 8.94 45.76
N LEU A 11 25.52 9.86 45.99
CA LEU A 11 25.43 11.24 45.51
C LEU A 11 25.47 11.32 43.96
N ILE A 12 26.28 10.48 43.32
CA ILE A 12 26.40 10.40 41.85
C ILE A 12 25.13 9.84 41.21
N SER A 13 24.44 8.90 41.88
CA SER A 13 23.19 8.32 41.36
C SER A 13 22.04 9.32 41.20
N ILE A 14 22.07 10.44 41.95
CA ILE A 14 21.07 11.51 41.88
C ILE A 14 21.23 12.35 40.60
N PHE A 15 22.43 12.38 40.00
CA PHE A 15 22.67 13.12 38.75
C PHE A 15 22.20 12.37 37.49
N PHE A 16 21.75 11.12 37.61
CA PHE A 16 21.21 10.33 36.49
C PHE A 16 19.69 10.38 36.38
N THR A 17 18.99 11.21 37.17
CA THR A 17 17.57 11.48 36.95
C THR A 17 17.41 12.41 35.75
N SER A 18 17.52 11.86 34.55
CA SER A 18 17.12 12.56 33.33
C SER A 18 15.62 12.85 33.45
N CYS A 19 15.29 14.11 33.74
CA CYS A 19 13.94 14.60 33.54
C CYS A 19 13.82 14.83 32.03
N GLU A 20 13.23 13.88 31.31
CA GLU A 20 12.83 14.12 29.94
C GLU A 20 11.67 15.11 29.98
N GLU A 21 11.92 16.36 29.58
CA GLU A 21 10.87 17.33 29.36
C GLU A 21 10.16 16.93 28.06
N VAL A 22 8.93 16.42 28.18
CA VAL A 22 8.10 16.13 27.01
C VAL A 22 7.76 17.48 26.39
N VAL A 23 8.36 17.76 25.23
CA VAL A 23 8.01 18.95 24.45
C VAL A 23 6.65 18.68 23.81
N ASP A 24 5.61 19.29 24.36
CA ASP A 24 4.28 19.29 23.77
C ASP A 24 4.26 20.35 22.65
N VAL A 25 4.46 19.91 21.41
CA VAL A 25 4.40 20.78 20.24
C VAL A 25 2.96 20.85 19.78
N ASP A 26 2.32 21.99 20.03
CA ASP A 26 1.00 22.29 19.47
C ASP A 26 1.14 22.44 17.95
N LEU A 27 0.59 21.48 17.21
CA LEU A 27 0.60 21.48 15.75
C LEU A 27 -0.78 21.91 15.25
N ASP A 28 -0.81 22.92 14.37
CA ASP A 28 -2.02 23.29 13.65
C ASP A 28 -2.51 22.09 12.80
N ASN A 29 -3.59 21.46 13.23
CA ASN A 29 -4.20 20.38 12.47
C ASN A 29 -4.96 20.95 11.27
N ALA A 30 -4.64 20.46 10.07
CA ALA A 30 -5.44 20.75 8.89
C ALA A 30 -6.86 20.17 9.01
N PRO A 31 -7.88 20.78 8.38
CA PRO A 31 -9.22 20.20 8.33
C PRO A 31 -9.18 18.76 7.79
N PRO A 32 -9.90 17.80 8.40
CA PRO A 32 -9.90 16.41 7.96
C PRO A 32 -10.29 16.29 6.48
N LYS A 33 -9.46 15.58 5.71
CA LYS A 33 -9.72 15.27 4.30
C LYS A 33 -10.26 13.86 4.16
N LEU A 34 -11.22 13.68 3.26
CA LEU A 34 -11.70 12.34 2.87
C LEU A 34 -10.56 11.55 2.21
N VAL A 35 -10.41 10.30 2.61
CA VAL A 35 -9.49 9.32 2.02
C VAL A 35 -10.33 8.18 1.44
N ILE A 36 -10.14 7.90 0.15
CA ILE A 36 -10.87 6.87 -0.58
C ILE A 36 -9.87 5.80 -1.06
N GLU A 37 -9.83 4.68 -0.35
CA GLU A 37 -9.03 3.51 -0.71
C GLU A 37 -9.89 2.55 -1.54
N ALA A 38 -9.84 2.68 -2.87
CA ALA A 38 -10.66 1.92 -3.80
C ALA A 38 -9.80 1.02 -4.71
N ALA A 39 -9.04 0.10 -4.10
CA ALA A 39 -8.26 -0.89 -4.82
C ALA A 39 -9.12 -2.14 -5.10
N ILE A 40 -9.52 -2.31 -6.35
CA ILE A 40 -10.28 -3.47 -6.82
C ILE A 40 -9.30 -4.51 -7.34
N ASN A 41 -9.16 -5.61 -6.59
CA ASN A 41 -8.16 -6.64 -6.85
C ASN A 41 -8.87 -7.96 -7.20
N TRP A 42 -8.76 -8.36 -8.46
CA TRP A 42 -9.29 -9.63 -8.95
C TRP A 42 -8.21 -10.70 -8.91
N HIS A 43 -8.28 -11.62 -7.95
CA HIS A 43 -7.39 -12.77 -7.93
C HIS A 43 -7.63 -13.67 -9.14
N LYS A 44 -6.60 -13.87 -9.96
CA LYS A 44 -6.61 -14.70 -11.16
C LYS A 44 -7.19 -16.08 -10.86
N GLY A 45 -8.04 -16.57 -11.75
CA GLY A 45 -8.73 -17.85 -11.58
C GLY A 45 -9.96 -17.84 -10.65
N THR A 46 -10.27 -16.73 -9.98
CA THR A 46 -11.54 -16.55 -9.26
C THR A 46 -12.56 -15.78 -10.12
N ASN A 47 -13.80 -15.62 -9.64
CA ASN A 47 -14.79 -14.77 -10.32
C ASN A 47 -14.60 -13.25 -10.06
N GLY A 48 -13.78 -12.88 -9.08
CA GLY A 48 -13.53 -11.48 -8.70
C GLY A 48 -14.75 -10.69 -8.19
N ALA A 49 -15.84 -11.36 -7.80
CA ALA A 49 -17.11 -10.71 -7.50
C ALA A 49 -17.15 -9.96 -6.17
N GLN A 50 -16.35 -10.40 -5.20
CA GLN A 50 -16.27 -9.79 -3.87
C GLN A 50 -15.18 -8.72 -3.84
N GLN A 51 -15.57 -7.47 -3.67
CA GLN A 51 -14.66 -6.32 -3.65
C GLN A 51 -14.99 -5.39 -2.48
N THR A 52 -13.99 -4.67 -1.97
CA THR A 52 -14.16 -3.75 -0.83
C THR A 52 -13.53 -2.40 -1.16
N ILE A 53 -14.24 -1.33 -0.85
CA ILE A 53 -13.74 0.05 -0.83
C ILE A 53 -13.75 0.51 0.61
N LYS A 54 -12.73 1.27 1.02
CA LYS A 54 -12.63 1.81 2.38
C LYS A 54 -12.61 3.33 2.35
N LEU A 55 -13.46 3.95 3.16
CA LEU A 55 -13.58 5.39 3.32
C LEU A 55 -13.20 5.80 4.74
N THR A 56 -12.25 6.71 4.86
CA THR A 56 -11.78 7.27 6.14
C THR A 56 -11.56 8.78 5.99
N THR A 57 -11.21 9.46 7.08
CA THR A 57 -10.64 10.81 7.02
C THR A 57 -9.22 10.82 7.54
N THR A 58 -8.43 11.81 7.11
CA THR A 58 -7.17 12.13 7.77
C THR A 58 -7.41 12.47 9.24
N THR A 59 -6.42 12.22 10.07
CA THR A 59 -6.42 12.53 11.51
C THR A 59 -5.18 13.34 11.86
N GLY A 60 -5.11 13.85 13.09
CA GLY A 60 -3.96 14.62 13.56
C GLY A 60 -2.69 13.78 13.64
N TYR A 61 -1.51 14.42 13.59
CA TYR A 61 -0.23 13.70 13.55
C TYR A 61 0.00 12.80 14.77
N PHE A 62 -0.44 13.24 15.96
CA PHE A 62 -0.32 12.49 17.21
C PHE A 62 -1.53 11.57 17.51
N GLU A 63 -2.51 11.52 16.61
CA GLU A 63 -3.72 10.71 16.79
C GLU A 63 -3.50 9.28 16.30
N ASN A 64 -3.81 8.30 17.14
CA ASN A 64 -3.65 6.88 16.83
C ASN A 64 -4.92 6.24 16.22
N VAL A 65 -5.99 7.01 16.09
CA VAL A 65 -7.28 6.55 15.55
C VAL A 65 -7.52 7.21 14.20
N ILE A 66 -7.73 6.37 13.18
CA ILE A 66 -8.14 6.81 11.84
C ILE A 66 -9.68 6.80 11.79
N PRO A 67 -10.35 7.97 11.69
CA PRO A 67 -11.80 8.03 11.66
C PRO A 67 -12.37 7.39 10.39
N THR A 68 -13.42 6.58 10.55
CA THR A 68 -14.14 5.93 9.44
C THR A 68 -15.28 6.80 8.92
N VAL A 69 -15.60 6.69 7.63
CA VAL A 69 -16.70 7.43 7.01
C VAL A 69 -17.90 6.52 6.73
N SER A 70 -19.02 6.83 7.36
CA SER A 70 -20.30 6.12 7.24
C SER A 70 -21.34 6.92 6.46
N GLY A 71 -22.37 6.24 5.93
CA GLY A 71 -23.50 6.87 5.25
C GLY A 71 -23.21 7.36 3.83
N ALA A 72 -22.08 6.98 3.23
CA ALA A 72 -21.78 7.34 1.85
C ALA A 72 -22.54 6.44 0.85
N THR A 73 -22.83 6.96 -0.34
CA THR A 73 -23.27 6.15 -1.47
C THR A 73 -22.06 5.82 -2.33
N VAL A 74 -21.76 4.54 -2.53
CA VAL A 74 -20.57 4.07 -3.27
C VAL A 74 -20.99 3.09 -4.36
N PHE A 75 -20.62 3.38 -5.60
CA PHE A 75 -20.86 2.47 -6.72
C PHE A 75 -19.81 2.62 -7.81
N ILE A 76 -19.66 1.54 -8.60
CA ILE A 76 -18.84 1.53 -9.81
C ILE A 76 -19.74 1.22 -11.00
N VAL A 77 -19.55 1.90 -12.13
CA VAL A 77 -20.24 1.63 -13.40
C VAL A 77 -19.22 1.15 -14.43
N ASN A 78 -19.52 0.07 -15.16
CA ASN A 78 -18.66 -0.41 -16.25
C ASN A 78 -19.01 0.23 -17.60
N SER A 79 -18.28 -0.15 -18.66
CA SER A 79 -18.46 0.42 -20.01
C SER A 79 -19.84 0.17 -20.62
N THR A 80 -20.54 -0.89 -20.18
CA THR A 80 -21.90 -1.23 -20.64
C THR A 80 -23.01 -0.49 -19.88
N GLY A 81 -22.67 0.32 -18.88
CA GLY A 81 -23.62 0.98 -18.00
C GLY A 81 -24.16 0.10 -16.86
N GLN A 82 -23.59 -1.10 -16.64
CA GLN A 82 -23.94 -1.93 -15.49
C GLN A 82 -23.36 -1.31 -14.22
N GLN A 83 -24.22 -1.04 -13.23
CA GLN A 83 -23.84 -0.48 -11.94
C GLN A 83 -23.64 -1.59 -10.89
N PHE A 84 -22.56 -1.47 -10.12
CA PHE A 84 -22.18 -2.32 -9.00
C PHE A 84 -22.19 -1.48 -7.71
N ASN A 85 -23.11 -1.80 -6.80
CA ASN A 85 -23.25 -1.08 -5.54
C ASN A 85 -22.35 -1.68 -4.46
N PHE A 86 -21.68 -0.82 -3.70
CA PHE A 86 -20.90 -1.21 -2.53
C PHE A 86 -21.70 -0.82 -1.28
N VAL A 87 -22.11 -1.83 -0.51
CA VAL A 87 -22.96 -1.66 0.68
C VAL A 87 -22.09 -1.48 1.91
N GLU A 88 -22.39 -0.48 2.72
CA GLU A 88 -21.65 -0.20 3.95
C GLU A 88 -21.71 -1.38 4.94
N VAL A 89 -20.57 -1.74 5.50
CA VAL A 89 -20.46 -2.55 6.71
C VAL A 89 -20.46 -1.59 7.91
N PRO A 90 -21.51 -1.61 8.75
CA PRO A 90 -21.75 -0.57 9.75
C PRO A 90 -20.54 -0.26 10.65
N ASN A 91 -20.22 1.03 10.79
CA ASN A 91 -19.17 1.56 11.67
C ASN A 91 -17.75 1.06 11.37
N THR A 92 -17.48 0.58 10.15
CA THR A 92 -16.14 0.10 9.76
C THR A 92 -15.46 0.97 8.70
N GLY A 93 -16.21 1.87 8.06
CA GLY A 93 -15.77 2.61 6.87
C GLY A 93 -15.60 1.72 5.64
N ARG A 94 -15.91 0.42 5.71
CA ARG A 94 -15.82 -0.52 4.58
C ARG A 94 -17.15 -0.58 3.84
N TYR A 95 -17.08 -0.58 2.52
CA TYR A 95 -18.21 -0.75 1.61
C TYR A 95 -17.91 -1.96 0.74
N VAL A 96 -18.83 -2.92 0.66
CA VAL A 96 -18.60 -4.23 0.06
C VAL A 96 -19.56 -4.46 -1.11
N CYS A 97 -19.00 -4.89 -2.24
CA CYS A 97 -19.75 -5.39 -3.38
C CYS A 97 -19.54 -6.90 -3.48
N THR A 98 -20.58 -7.67 -3.77
CA THR A 98 -20.54 -9.14 -3.86
C THR A 98 -20.86 -9.69 -5.25
N ASN A 99 -21.15 -8.80 -6.20
CA ASN A 99 -21.56 -9.15 -7.56
C ASN A 99 -20.75 -8.36 -8.62
N PHE A 100 -19.55 -7.89 -8.26
CA PHE A 100 -18.66 -7.23 -9.22
C PHE A 100 -18.37 -8.17 -10.39
N LYS A 101 -18.22 -7.62 -11.60
CA LYS A 101 -17.86 -8.41 -12.78
C LYS A 101 -16.64 -7.78 -13.42
N PRO A 102 -15.43 -8.23 -13.07
CA PRO A 102 -14.21 -7.75 -13.68
C PRO A 102 -14.09 -8.27 -15.11
N VAL A 103 -13.64 -7.42 -16.03
CA VAL A 103 -13.32 -7.77 -17.41
C VAL A 103 -11.99 -7.10 -17.74
N ILE A 104 -11.03 -7.89 -18.21
CA ILE A 104 -9.71 -7.38 -18.59
C ILE A 104 -9.86 -6.32 -19.69
N ASP A 105 -9.11 -5.23 -19.54
CA ASP A 105 -9.09 -4.03 -20.37
C ASP A 105 -10.43 -3.26 -20.46
N GLU A 106 -11.43 -3.61 -19.64
CA GLU A 106 -12.63 -2.80 -19.49
C GLU A 106 -12.36 -1.58 -18.60
N GLN A 107 -12.93 -0.44 -18.98
CA GLN A 107 -12.92 0.78 -18.20
C GLN A 107 -14.11 0.83 -17.23
N TYR A 108 -13.84 1.29 -16.00
CA TYR A 108 -14.84 1.48 -14.98
C TYR A 108 -14.76 2.90 -14.40
N ILE A 109 -15.90 3.39 -13.91
CA ILE A 109 -16.03 4.69 -13.27
C ILE A 109 -16.52 4.50 -11.84
N LEU A 110 -15.72 4.92 -10.86
CA LEU A 110 -16.09 5.00 -9.46
C LEU A 110 -16.89 6.29 -9.22
N THR A 111 -17.97 6.20 -8.43
CA THR A 111 -18.66 7.33 -7.84
C THR A 111 -18.84 7.12 -6.34
N VAL A 112 -18.44 8.13 -5.55
CA VAL A 112 -18.66 8.21 -4.10
C VAL A 112 -19.40 9.50 -3.80
N ILE A 113 -20.54 9.42 -3.11
CA ILE A 113 -21.28 10.58 -2.62
C ILE A 113 -21.22 10.57 -1.09
N SER A 114 -20.63 11.61 -0.51
CA SER A 114 -20.48 11.75 0.93
C SER A 114 -20.60 13.21 1.35
N ASN A 115 -21.40 13.49 2.39
CA ASN A 115 -21.64 14.83 2.93
C ASN A 115 -21.99 15.87 1.85
N GLY A 116 -22.81 15.50 0.87
CA GLY A 116 -23.24 16.38 -0.24
C GLY A 116 -22.19 16.60 -1.35
N ASN A 117 -20.98 16.05 -1.23
CA ASN A 117 -19.96 16.08 -2.27
C ASN A 117 -19.99 14.81 -3.11
N THR A 118 -19.70 14.96 -4.41
CA THR A 118 -19.56 13.83 -5.35
C THR A 118 -18.10 13.71 -5.79
N TYR A 119 -17.56 12.51 -5.66
CA TYR A 119 -16.21 12.16 -6.04
C TYR A 119 -16.23 11.11 -7.14
N THR A 120 -15.45 11.32 -8.19
CA THR A 120 -15.41 10.42 -9.35
C THR A 120 -13.98 10.09 -9.74
N ALA A 121 -13.77 8.86 -10.24
CA ALA A 121 -12.51 8.43 -10.84
C ALA A 121 -12.79 7.44 -11.96
N ASN A 122 -11.87 7.32 -12.90
CA ASN A 122 -11.88 6.28 -13.92
C ASN A 122 -10.59 5.46 -13.84
N GLU A 123 -10.69 4.19 -14.19
CA GLU A 123 -9.55 3.28 -14.28
C GLU A 123 -9.89 2.11 -15.22
N THR A 124 -8.86 1.42 -15.71
CA THR A 124 -8.97 0.22 -16.57
C THR A 124 -8.46 -1.01 -15.83
N MET A 125 -9.21 -2.11 -15.90
CA MET A 125 -8.80 -3.40 -15.30
C MET A 125 -7.65 -4.03 -16.09
N LYS A 126 -6.46 -4.11 -15.52
CA LYS A 126 -5.29 -4.69 -16.21
C LYS A 126 -5.07 -6.14 -15.81
N SER A 127 -4.73 -6.99 -16.79
CA SER A 127 -4.36 -8.38 -16.58
C SER A 127 -2.98 -8.52 -15.96
N ILE A 128 -2.71 -9.69 -15.39
CA ILE A 128 -1.40 -10.04 -14.84
C ILE A 128 -0.83 -11.33 -15.43
N ALA A 129 0.48 -11.30 -15.68
CA ALA A 129 1.28 -12.49 -15.96
C ALA A 129 1.42 -13.33 -14.67
N PRO A 130 0.99 -14.60 -14.67
CA PRO A 130 1.02 -15.43 -13.47
C PRO A 130 2.45 -15.72 -13.02
N ILE A 131 2.61 -15.83 -11.70
CA ILE A 131 3.87 -16.27 -11.09
C ILE A 131 4.08 -17.74 -11.45
N THR A 132 5.20 -18.01 -12.11
CA THR A 132 5.59 -19.34 -12.59
C THR A 132 6.29 -20.15 -11.49
N ARG A 133 7.21 -19.53 -10.76
CA ARG A 133 7.95 -20.15 -9.65
C ARG A 133 8.42 -19.11 -8.64
N LEU A 134 8.67 -19.60 -7.43
CA LEU A 134 9.40 -18.89 -6.39
C LEU A 134 10.72 -19.62 -6.14
N GLU A 135 11.81 -18.88 -6.00
CA GLU A 135 13.14 -19.43 -5.68
C GLU A 135 13.77 -18.64 -4.55
N GLN A 136 14.33 -19.33 -3.56
CA GLN A 136 15.12 -18.72 -2.51
C GLN A 136 16.58 -18.61 -2.95
N ASN A 137 17.22 -17.50 -2.62
CA ASN A 137 18.65 -17.23 -2.83
C ASN A 137 19.27 -16.80 -1.50
N ASP A 138 20.22 -17.57 -0.98
CA ASP A 138 20.88 -17.29 0.32
C ASP A 138 22.16 -16.44 0.16
N GLU A 139 22.52 -16.13 -1.09
CA GLU A 139 23.66 -15.30 -1.45
C GLU A 139 23.20 -13.92 -1.97
N GLY A 140 22.10 -13.41 -1.42
CA GLY A 140 21.49 -12.14 -1.78
C GLY A 140 22.12 -10.91 -1.11
N GLY A 141 21.57 -9.76 -1.46
CA GLY A 141 21.95 -8.45 -0.94
C GLY A 141 23.36 -7.99 -1.30
N PHE A 142 23.75 -6.81 -0.82
CA PHE A 142 25.07 -6.24 -1.13
C PHE A 142 26.22 -7.07 -0.56
N THR A 143 25.98 -7.78 0.55
CA THR A 143 27.01 -8.59 1.22
C THR A 143 27.11 -10.02 0.69
N GLY A 144 26.15 -10.46 -0.14
CA GLY A 144 26.07 -11.83 -0.64
C GLY A 144 25.73 -12.85 0.44
N LYS A 145 24.97 -12.45 1.46
CA LYS A 145 24.63 -13.29 2.64
C LYS A 145 23.17 -13.16 3.05
N ASP A 146 22.42 -12.32 2.35
CA ASP A 146 21.04 -12.03 2.71
C ASP A 146 20.14 -13.07 2.03
N ILE A 147 19.11 -13.52 2.74
CA ILE A 147 18.12 -14.45 2.19
C ILE A 147 17.13 -13.62 1.37
N GLU A 148 16.96 -13.98 0.10
CA GLU A 148 15.99 -13.37 -0.81
C GLU A 148 15.06 -14.42 -1.39
N VAL A 149 13.82 -14.03 -1.72
CA VAL A 149 12.91 -14.84 -2.53
C VAL A 149 12.64 -14.11 -3.84
N ARG A 150 12.95 -14.77 -4.94
CA ARG A 150 12.65 -14.32 -6.31
C ARG A 150 11.35 -14.94 -6.78
N ALA A 151 10.53 -14.14 -7.43
CA ALA A 151 9.29 -14.59 -8.05
C ALA A 151 9.33 -14.35 -9.55
N PHE A 152 9.38 -15.44 -10.30
CA PHE A 152 9.55 -15.40 -11.74
C PHE A 152 8.22 -15.44 -12.47
N TYR A 153 8.15 -14.73 -13.59
CA TYR A 153 7.00 -14.73 -14.50
C TYR A 153 7.46 -14.46 -15.93
N ASN A 154 6.62 -14.83 -16.90
CA ASN A 154 6.88 -14.57 -18.31
C ASN A 154 6.05 -13.38 -18.77
N ASP A 155 6.72 -12.29 -19.15
CA ASP A 155 6.07 -11.08 -19.63
C ASP A 155 5.53 -11.28 -21.07
N PRO A 156 4.30 -10.83 -21.39
CA PRO A 156 3.75 -10.88 -22.74
C PRO A 156 4.46 -9.93 -23.73
N ALA A 157 4.86 -10.44 -24.89
CA ALA A 157 5.65 -9.68 -25.87
C ALA A 157 4.89 -8.54 -26.61
N ASP A 158 3.56 -8.52 -26.56
CA ASP A 158 2.68 -7.76 -27.44
C ASP A 158 2.02 -6.53 -26.78
N ALA A 159 2.32 -6.26 -25.51
CA ALA A 159 1.80 -5.10 -24.78
C ALA A 159 2.91 -4.43 -23.96
N ASN A 160 2.77 -3.13 -23.69
CA ASN A 160 3.55 -2.49 -22.64
C ASN A 160 2.82 -2.72 -21.32
N ASN A 161 3.46 -3.42 -20.40
CA ASN A 161 2.94 -3.81 -19.11
C ASN A 161 3.60 -3.03 -17.98
N TYR A 162 2.83 -2.83 -16.93
CA TYR A 162 3.26 -2.20 -15.70
C TYR A 162 2.87 -3.10 -14.55
N TYR A 163 3.79 -3.24 -13.61
CA TYR A 163 3.68 -4.20 -12.52
C TYR A 163 3.80 -3.49 -11.17
N LEU A 164 3.02 -3.97 -10.21
CA LEU A 164 3.21 -3.70 -8.78
C LEU A 164 3.43 -5.04 -8.09
N TYR A 165 4.33 -5.04 -7.12
CA TYR A 165 4.59 -6.19 -6.26
C TYR A 165 4.37 -5.76 -4.81
N LYS A 166 3.67 -6.59 -4.05
CA LYS A 166 3.50 -6.43 -2.61
C LYS A 166 4.11 -7.64 -1.91
N TYR A 167 5.08 -7.40 -1.03
CA TYR A 167 5.64 -8.42 -0.14
C TYR A 167 5.13 -8.20 1.28
N GLU A 168 4.57 -9.25 1.85
CA GLU A 168 4.14 -9.34 3.24
C GLU A 168 4.97 -10.40 3.96
N TYR A 169 5.58 -10.02 5.08
CA TYR A 169 6.45 -10.89 5.85
C TYR A 169 5.78 -11.24 7.18
N SER A 170 5.80 -12.51 7.58
CA SER A 170 5.13 -12.96 8.81
C SER A 170 5.68 -12.33 10.10
N ASN A 171 6.89 -11.81 10.05
CA ASN A 171 7.61 -11.17 11.14
C ASN A 171 7.44 -9.64 11.16
N LYS A 172 6.77 -9.01 10.19
CA LYS A 172 6.62 -7.56 10.08
C LYS A 172 5.15 -7.13 9.99
N VAL A 173 4.86 -5.93 10.49
CA VAL A 173 3.54 -5.30 10.41
C VAL A 173 3.36 -4.57 9.06
N THR A 174 4.46 -4.07 8.50
CA THR A 174 4.48 -3.34 7.23
C THR A 174 4.66 -4.27 6.04
N SER A 175 4.22 -3.82 4.87
CA SER A 175 4.46 -4.48 3.59
C SER A 175 5.41 -3.64 2.75
N ASN A 176 6.21 -4.31 1.92
CA ASN A 176 7.04 -3.64 0.92
C ASN A 176 6.33 -3.62 -0.43
N TYR A 177 6.47 -2.50 -1.14
CA TYR A 177 5.90 -2.31 -2.46
C TYR A 177 6.98 -1.94 -3.46
N TYR A 178 6.96 -2.57 -4.64
CA TYR A 178 7.88 -2.28 -5.74
C TYR A 178 7.08 -2.13 -7.02
N VAL A 179 7.59 -1.33 -7.96
CA VAL A 179 6.95 -1.09 -9.26
C VAL A 179 7.95 -1.27 -10.38
N ASP A 180 7.52 -1.88 -11.48
CA ASP A 180 8.31 -2.07 -12.69
C ASP A 180 7.51 -1.72 -13.95
N GLU A 181 8.22 -1.30 -15.00
CA GLU A 181 7.72 -1.25 -16.38
C GLU A 181 8.54 -2.20 -17.25
N ASP A 182 7.88 -2.91 -18.16
CA ASP A 182 8.47 -4.02 -18.95
C ASP A 182 9.41 -3.62 -20.10
N LYS A 183 9.72 -2.33 -20.21
CA LYS A 183 10.52 -1.74 -21.29
C LYS A 183 11.82 -2.49 -21.62
N PHE A 184 12.42 -3.17 -20.64
CA PHE A 184 13.69 -3.89 -20.78
C PHE A 184 13.57 -5.42 -20.71
N PHE A 185 12.37 -5.97 -20.51
CA PHE A 185 12.14 -7.41 -20.41
C PHE A 185 10.88 -7.88 -21.17
N GLN A 186 10.33 -7.03 -22.05
CA GLN A 186 9.14 -7.35 -22.82
C GLN A 186 9.27 -8.68 -23.57
N GLY A 187 8.33 -9.60 -23.38
CA GLY A 187 8.34 -10.92 -24.02
C GLY A 187 9.34 -11.93 -23.45
N ASN A 188 10.03 -11.61 -22.35
CA ASN A 188 11.02 -12.47 -21.71
C ASN A 188 10.59 -12.86 -20.29
N GLU A 189 11.29 -13.84 -19.73
CA GLU A 189 11.18 -14.12 -18.30
C GLU A 189 11.81 -12.97 -17.50
N PHE A 190 11.11 -12.56 -16.45
CA PHE A 190 11.60 -11.59 -15.48
C PHE A 190 11.29 -12.07 -14.05
N PHE A 191 11.81 -11.36 -13.05
CA PHE A 191 11.51 -11.66 -11.66
C PHE A 191 11.45 -10.41 -10.80
N SER A 192 10.57 -10.42 -9.82
CA SER A 192 10.67 -9.54 -8.66
C SER A 192 11.48 -10.22 -7.56
N LEU A 193 12.08 -9.44 -6.67
CA LEU A 193 12.80 -9.94 -5.49
C LEU A 193 12.21 -9.35 -4.21
N SER A 194 12.21 -10.13 -3.14
CA SER A 194 11.98 -9.62 -1.79
C SER A 194 13.22 -8.87 -1.31
N ASP A 195 13.03 -7.79 -0.57
CA ASP A 195 14.12 -7.03 0.01
C ASP A 195 13.79 -6.81 1.51
N ASP A 196 14.42 -7.66 2.33
CA ASP A 196 14.28 -7.75 3.78
C ASP A 196 15.51 -8.48 4.35
N ASP A 197 16.35 -7.76 5.09
CA ASP A 197 17.60 -8.25 5.68
C ASP A 197 17.40 -9.03 7.00
N GLU A 198 16.17 -9.16 7.49
CA GLU A 198 15.85 -9.81 8.76
C GLU A 198 15.21 -11.21 8.59
N LEU A 199 15.15 -11.72 7.36
CA LEU A 199 14.55 -13.02 7.03
C LEU A 199 15.31 -14.19 7.67
N LYS A 200 14.55 -15.13 8.23
CA LYS A 200 15.08 -16.34 8.89
C LYS A 200 14.34 -17.58 8.42
N ILE A 201 15.00 -18.73 8.57
CA ILE A 201 14.40 -20.05 8.34
C ILE A 201 13.10 -20.17 9.13
N GLY A 202 12.02 -20.56 8.44
CA GLY A 202 10.68 -20.69 8.99
C GLY A 202 9.78 -19.46 8.78
N ASP A 203 10.34 -18.31 8.41
CA ASP A 203 9.53 -17.13 8.07
C ASP A 203 8.73 -17.38 6.79
N LYS A 204 7.52 -16.80 6.74
CA LYS A 204 6.64 -16.86 5.58
C LYS A 204 6.60 -15.52 4.87
N ILE A 205 6.74 -15.59 3.55
CA ILE A 205 6.65 -14.44 2.65
C ILE A 205 5.45 -14.66 1.76
N SER A 206 4.50 -13.72 1.78
CA SER A 206 3.40 -13.68 0.83
C SER A 206 3.67 -12.59 -0.19
N LEU A 207 3.82 -12.99 -1.45
CA LEU A 207 3.93 -12.09 -2.59
C LEU A 207 2.57 -11.99 -3.26
N THR A 208 2.15 -10.76 -3.58
CA THR A 208 1.10 -10.51 -4.56
C THR A 208 1.68 -9.70 -5.73
N HIS A 209 1.51 -10.24 -6.93
CA HIS A 209 1.86 -9.63 -8.21
C HIS A 209 0.61 -9.03 -8.83
N TYR A 210 0.67 -7.76 -9.25
CA TYR A 210 -0.47 -7.01 -9.76
C TYR A 210 -0.18 -6.52 -11.19
N GLY A 211 -1.14 -6.72 -12.09
CA GLY A 211 -1.19 -5.99 -13.34
C GLY A 211 -1.78 -4.61 -13.09
N ILE A 212 -1.09 -3.53 -13.45
CA ILE A 212 -1.53 -2.16 -13.17
C ILE A 212 -1.55 -1.28 -14.41
N SER A 213 -2.34 -0.21 -14.37
CA SER A 213 -2.35 0.80 -15.42
C SER A 213 -1.07 1.65 -15.34
N LYS A 214 -0.67 2.27 -16.45
CA LYS A 214 0.42 3.26 -16.45
C LYS A 214 0.17 4.40 -15.47
N GLN A 215 -1.09 4.83 -15.33
CA GLN A 215 -1.46 5.92 -14.44
C GLN A 215 -1.25 5.52 -12.98
N TYR A 216 -1.63 4.29 -12.63
CA TYR A 216 -1.42 3.77 -11.28
C TYR A 216 0.05 3.47 -11.00
N TYR A 217 0.80 2.99 -12.00
CA TYR A 217 2.26 2.86 -11.94
C TYR A 217 2.91 4.19 -11.54
N ASN A 218 2.63 5.28 -12.27
CA ASN A 218 3.18 6.59 -11.97
C ASN A 218 2.84 7.07 -10.54
N TYR A 219 1.62 6.81 -10.07
CA TYR A 219 1.21 7.15 -8.72
C TYR A 219 1.98 6.34 -7.68
N MET A 220 2.07 5.02 -7.86
CA MET A 220 2.81 4.13 -6.96
C MET A 220 4.32 4.39 -6.99
N SER A 221 4.91 4.74 -8.13
CA SER A 221 6.33 5.14 -8.21
C SER A 221 6.63 6.34 -7.31
N ILE A 222 5.73 7.33 -7.23
CA ILE A 222 5.89 8.46 -6.33
C ILE A 222 5.79 8.01 -4.86
N LEU A 223 4.79 7.18 -4.53
CA LEU A 223 4.62 6.69 -3.15
C LEU A 223 5.79 5.82 -2.68
N VAL A 224 6.23 4.88 -3.51
CA VAL A 224 7.38 4.00 -3.22
C VAL A 224 8.66 4.82 -3.12
N SER A 225 8.85 5.82 -4.00
CA SER A 225 9.99 6.74 -3.89
C SER A 225 9.95 7.51 -2.56
N ILE A 226 8.82 8.07 -2.15
CA ILE A 226 8.70 8.76 -0.87
C ILE A 226 8.98 7.80 0.29
N ALA A 227 8.46 6.58 0.25
CA ALA A 227 8.68 5.58 1.30
C ALA A 227 10.14 5.12 1.40
N GLY A 228 10.81 4.88 0.25
CA GLY A 228 12.20 4.42 0.20
C GLY A 228 13.25 5.52 0.35
N SER A 229 12.92 6.77 0.01
CA SER A 229 13.84 7.92 0.14
C SER A 229 13.75 8.61 1.51
N ASN A 230 12.65 8.40 2.25
CA ASN A 230 12.43 9.04 3.54
C ASN A 230 12.83 8.13 4.70
N SER A 231 14.15 7.94 4.85
CA SER A 231 14.74 7.90 6.19
C SER A 231 14.42 9.25 6.84
N GLY A 232 13.29 9.31 7.56
CA GLY A 232 12.64 10.48 8.16
C GLY A 232 13.50 11.27 9.15
N GLY A 233 14.59 11.86 8.66
CA GLY A 233 15.44 12.76 9.42
C GLY A 233 14.67 14.03 9.78
N PRO A 234 14.92 14.62 10.96
CA PRO A 234 14.13 15.73 11.51
C PRO A 234 14.22 17.05 10.73
N PHE A 235 14.95 17.07 9.61
CA PHE A 235 15.18 18.24 8.76
C PHE A 235 14.75 18.01 7.30
N GLN A 236 14.06 16.92 7.00
CA GLN A 236 13.51 16.66 5.66
C GLN A 236 12.35 17.62 5.39
N SER A 237 12.27 18.14 4.15
CA SER A 237 11.08 18.88 3.73
C SER A 237 9.88 17.93 3.70
N PRO A 238 8.69 18.37 4.13
CA PRO A 238 7.50 17.55 4.04
C PRO A 238 7.31 17.06 2.60
N PRO A 239 7.05 15.76 2.38
CA PRO A 239 6.79 15.27 1.03
C PRO A 239 5.61 16.02 0.43
N ALA A 240 5.70 16.32 -0.88
CA ALA A 240 4.61 16.96 -1.60
C ALA A 240 3.33 16.10 -1.49
N THR A 241 2.17 16.75 -1.38
CA THR A 241 0.89 16.04 -1.36
C THR A 241 0.70 15.25 -2.65
N VAL A 242 0.66 13.92 -2.54
CA VAL A 242 0.43 13.03 -3.68
C VAL A 242 -1.07 12.91 -3.93
N LYS A 243 -1.55 13.49 -5.02
CA LYS A 243 -2.96 13.41 -5.45
C LYS A 243 -3.16 12.16 -6.31
N GLY A 244 -4.22 11.40 -6.03
CA GLY A 244 -4.62 10.26 -6.86
C GLY A 244 -5.47 10.66 -8.07
N ASN A 245 -6.17 9.67 -8.65
CA ASN A 245 -7.07 9.86 -9.80
C ASN A 245 -8.51 10.25 -9.42
N ILE A 246 -8.81 10.41 -8.13
CA ILE A 246 -10.15 10.74 -7.65
C ILE A 246 -10.31 12.26 -7.53
N ILE A 247 -11.32 12.80 -8.20
CA ILE A 247 -11.64 14.23 -8.18
C ILE A 247 -12.98 14.50 -7.49
N ASN A 248 -13.07 15.60 -6.74
CA ASN A 248 -14.35 16.12 -6.28
C ASN A 248 -14.97 16.98 -7.39
N THR A 249 -16.11 16.55 -7.92
CA THR A 249 -16.82 17.24 -9.01
C THR A 249 -17.76 18.33 -8.50
N THR A 250 -18.06 18.35 -7.20
CA THR A 250 -18.91 19.37 -6.55
C THR A 250 -18.07 20.58 -6.11
N ASP A 251 -16.92 20.33 -5.47
CA ASP A 251 -15.99 21.36 -4.99
C ASP A 251 -14.54 20.93 -5.25
N LYS A 252 -13.90 21.54 -6.26
CA LYS A 252 -12.56 21.18 -6.72
C LYS A 252 -11.45 21.47 -5.70
N ASP A 253 -11.67 22.44 -4.82
CA ASP A 253 -10.68 22.80 -3.80
C ASP A 253 -10.70 21.79 -2.64
N ASN A 254 -11.85 21.15 -2.41
CA ASN A 254 -12.02 20.04 -1.48
C ASN A 254 -11.75 18.67 -2.11
N TYR A 255 -10.55 18.47 -2.65
CA TYR A 255 -10.12 17.19 -3.22
C TYR A 255 -9.90 16.10 -2.14
N PRO A 256 -10.21 14.82 -2.44
CA PRO A 256 -9.92 13.70 -1.56
C PRO A 256 -8.47 13.21 -1.72
N LEU A 257 -8.02 12.38 -0.78
CA LEU A 257 -6.82 11.55 -0.90
C LEU A 257 -7.20 10.11 -1.25
N GLY A 258 -6.20 9.28 -1.57
CA GLY A 258 -6.38 7.90 -2.00
C GLY A 258 -6.44 7.74 -3.51
N TYR A 259 -6.84 6.56 -3.98
CA TYR A 259 -6.78 6.17 -5.38
C TYR A 259 -7.85 5.13 -5.72
N PHE A 260 -8.30 5.13 -6.96
CA PHE A 260 -9.14 4.09 -7.53
C PHE A 260 -8.34 3.25 -8.54
N SER A 261 -7.98 2.02 -8.17
CA SER A 261 -7.19 1.10 -8.99
C SER A 261 -7.97 -0.18 -9.33
N LEU A 262 -7.67 -0.79 -10.48
CA LEU A 262 -8.25 -2.05 -10.95
C LEU A 262 -7.14 -2.97 -11.44
N SER A 263 -6.94 -4.08 -10.74
CA SER A 263 -5.86 -5.01 -11.02
C SER A 263 -6.33 -6.45 -10.97
N GLU A 264 -6.00 -7.23 -11.98
CA GLU A 264 -5.88 -8.67 -11.80
C GLU A 264 -4.60 -8.97 -11.01
N THR A 265 -4.66 -9.94 -10.11
CA THR A 265 -3.55 -10.28 -9.20
C THR A 265 -3.27 -11.77 -9.21
N ASP A 266 -2.00 -12.13 -8.96
CA ASP A 266 -1.61 -13.51 -8.64
C ASP A 266 -0.78 -13.51 -7.36
N SER A 267 -1.10 -14.42 -6.44
CA SER A 267 -0.46 -14.48 -5.12
C SER A 267 0.19 -15.84 -4.88
N ARG A 268 1.37 -15.83 -4.26
CA ARG A 268 2.07 -17.04 -3.81
C ARG A 268 2.66 -16.79 -2.43
N THR A 269 2.70 -17.86 -1.63
CA THR A 269 3.37 -17.86 -0.33
C THR A 269 4.57 -18.80 -0.38
N TYR A 270 5.70 -18.34 0.15
CA TYR A 270 6.91 -19.12 0.33
C TYR A 270 7.28 -19.20 1.81
N THR A 271 7.89 -20.31 2.22
CA THR A 271 8.44 -20.46 3.57
C THR A 271 9.94 -20.62 3.44
N ILE A 272 10.72 -19.79 4.14
CA ILE A 272 12.19 -19.86 4.10
C ILE A 272 12.64 -21.20 4.66
N ILE A 273 13.48 -21.90 3.90
CA ILE A 273 14.05 -23.21 4.27
C ILE A 273 15.56 -23.11 4.39
N ALA A 274 16.19 -24.10 5.02
CA ALA A 274 17.65 -24.26 4.92
C ALA A 274 18.00 -24.78 3.52
N GLN A 275 18.99 -24.18 2.87
CA GLN A 275 19.60 -24.69 1.64
C GLN A 275 20.80 -25.59 1.94
#